data_AF-G7GRW0-F1
#
_entry.id   AF-G7GRW0-F1
#
_cell.length_a   1.000
_cell.length_b   1.000
_cell.length_c   1.000
_cell.angle_alpha   90.00
_cell.angle_beta   90.00
_cell.angle_gamma   90.00
#
_symmetry.space_group_name_H-M   'P 1'
#
loop_
_entity.id
_entity.type
_entity.pdbx_description
1 polymer ?
#
loop_
_entity_poly.entity_id
_entity_poly.type
_entity_poly.pdbx_seq_one_letter_code
_entity_poly.pdbx_strand_id
1 'polypeptide(L)'
;MPHAPEASPEWFVHRWYRTIDIADRLEQMAAHDFEMAGRITDEEREFEFIENWPKVTLVHKFARIAADDMFYNETDGPYIPKVILRQQPAGMIRYEHYLTATHALMHYGIDGPIFKVPRSDEETVLEKDGVEVLRVSDSAADACYRHFTEELRWSEPYEQLLDVLADEVFHTVFRNRTLLYALNWIAAMIVSGMEPDERTAEPRVDKLFRKGSPGRLKRKSPPVWAQRAIFHRDAGRCTYCKKDLSGLHDSMTPANFDHMVPLDAGGLNDATNPQLLCQRCNLEKSSRQVNSGEVYLCWYPQDRDPQ
;
A
#
# COMPACT_ATOMS: atom_id res chain seq x y z
N MET A 1 -25.36 18.37 -6.36
CA MET A 1 -24.10 17.81 -5.86
C MET A 1 -23.04 18.89 -6.00
N PRO A 2 -22.21 19.18 -4.98
CA PRO A 2 -21.08 20.07 -5.19
C PRO A 2 -20.17 19.41 -6.23
N HIS A 3 -19.80 20.16 -7.27
CA HIS A 3 -18.89 19.69 -8.30
C HIS A 3 -17.62 19.15 -7.65
N ALA A 4 -17.29 17.89 -7.90
CA ALA A 4 -15.98 17.37 -7.54
C ALA A 4 -14.94 18.27 -8.22
N PRO A 5 -13.93 18.78 -7.50
CA PRO A 5 -12.89 19.60 -8.10
C PRO A 5 -12.25 18.80 -9.25
N GLU A 6 -12.03 19.46 -10.39
CA GLU A 6 -11.30 18.86 -11.51
C GLU A 6 -9.98 18.27 -11.00
N ALA A 7 -9.70 17.02 -11.36
CA ALA A 7 -8.51 16.31 -10.94
C ALA A 7 -7.26 17.05 -11.44
N SER A 8 -6.61 17.80 -10.56
CA SER A 8 -5.28 18.33 -10.80
C SER A 8 -4.26 17.24 -10.43
N PRO A 9 -3.19 17.04 -11.22
CA PRO A 9 -2.12 16.11 -10.87
C PRO A 9 -1.38 16.47 -9.58
N GLU A 10 -1.64 17.65 -8.99
CA GLU A 10 -1.10 18.06 -7.70
C GLU A 10 -1.96 17.64 -6.49
N TRP A 11 -3.22 17.24 -6.71
CA TRP A 11 -4.19 17.03 -5.64
C TRP A 11 -4.79 15.62 -5.69
N PHE A 12 -4.65 14.90 -4.58
CA PHE A 12 -5.24 13.59 -4.38
C PHE A 12 -6.62 13.72 -3.72
N VAL A 13 -7.66 13.08 -4.28
CA VAL A 13 -9.03 13.12 -3.74
C VAL A 13 -9.35 11.79 -3.04
N HIS A 14 -9.24 11.78 -1.71
CA HIS A 14 -9.64 10.62 -0.90
C HIS A 14 -11.17 10.47 -0.86
N ARG A 15 -11.66 9.25 -1.12
CA ARG A 15 -13.06 8.86 -0.92
C ARG A 15 -13.24 7.77 0.13
N TRP A 16 -12.15 7.15 0.60
CA TRP A 16 -12.09 6.20 1.70
C TRP A 16 -13.03 5.00 1.52
N TYR A 17 -12.55 3.96 0.85
CA TYR A 17 -13.24 2.67 0.80
C TYR A 17 -12.41 1.61 1.52
N ARG A 18 -12.74 1.36 2.80
CA ARG A 18 -12.04 0.36 3.63
C ARG A 18 -10.51 0.50 3.61
N THR A 19 -10.01 1.71 3.35
CA THR A 19 -8.58 2.02 3.23
C THR A 19 -7.83 1.66 4.52
N ILE A 20 -8.45 1.87 5.67
CA ILE A 20 -7.86 1.50 6.97
C ILE A 20 -7.80 -0.02 7.12
N ASP A 21 -8.85 -0.76 6.73
CA ASP A 21 -8.83 -2.22 6.75
C ASP A 21 -7.70 -2.78 5.86
N ILE A 22 -7.50 -2.19 4.68
CA ILE A 22 -6.41 -2.57 3.77
C ILE A 22 -5.04 -2.21 4.38
N ALA A 23 -4.91 -1.04 5.01
CA ALA A 23 -3.69 -0.63 5.69
C ALA A 23 -3.36 -1.56 6.88
N ASP A 24 -4.35 -1.90 7.70
CA ASP A 24 -4.20 -2.84 8.82
C ASP A 24 -3.79 -4.23 8.33
N ARG A 25 -4.39 -4.69 7.22
CA ARG A 25 -4.00 -5.94 6.58
C ARG A 25 -2.57 -5.90 6.06
N LEU A 26 -2.17 -4.79 5.42
CA LEU A 26 -0.78 -4.58 5.00
C LEU A 26 0.20 -4.63 6.19
N GLU A 27 -0.16 -4.04 7.34
CA GLU A 27 0.64 -4.13 8.57
C GLU A 27 0.72 -5.56 9.10
N GLN A 28 -0.39 -6.30 9.11
CA GLN A 28 -0.42 -7.71 9.54
C GLN A 28 0.44 -8.60 8.64
N MET A 29 0.35 -8.40 7.32
CA MET A 29 1.17 -9.12 6.32
C MET A 29 2.65 -8.82 6.51
N ALA A 30 3.02 -7.54 6.70
CA ALA A 30 4.42 -7.15 6.94
C ALA A 30 5.01 -7.77 8.21
N ALA A 31 4.17 -8.10 9.20
CA ALA A 31 4.61 -8.68 10.48
C ALA A 31 4.66 -10.22 10.48
N HIS A 32 3.86 -10.92 9.67
CA HIS A 32 3.65 -12.37 9.82
C HIS A 32 3.75 -13.18 8.51
N ASP A 33 3.75 -12.53 7.35
CA ASP A 33 3.57 -13.20 6.07
C ASP A 33 4.79 -13.01 5.15
N PHE A 34 5.76 -13.92 5.27
CA PHE A 34 6.91 -13.95 4.37
C PHE A 34 6.55 -14.46 2.97
N GLU A 35 5.38 -15.08 2.75
CA GLU A 35 4.93 -15.53 1.42
C GLU A 35 4.56 -14.33 0.52
N MET A 36 4.26 -13.18 1.13
CA MET A 36 4.07 -11.89 0.44
C MET A 36 5.28 -11.50 -0.44
N ALA A 37 6.48 -11.99 -0.10
CA ALA A 37 7.69 -11.76 -0.90
C ALA A 37 7.60 -12.34 -2.31
N GLY A 38 6.99 -13.53 -2.49
CA GLY A 38 6.83 -14.13 -3.82
C GLY A 38 5.82 -13.38 -4.70
N ARG A 39 4.79 -12.82 -4.07
CA ARG A 39 3.70 -12.13 -4.78
C ARG A 39 4.11 -10.81 -5.42
N ILE A 40 5.14 -10.13 -4.88
CA ILE A 40 5.66 -8.90 -5.50
C ILE A 40 6.49 -9.18 -6.76
N THR A 41 6.97 -10.42 -6.92
CA THR A 41 7.72 -10.89 -8.08
C THR A 41 6.85 -11.63 -9.10
N ASP A 42 5.70 -12.17 -8.70
CA ASP A 42 4.82 -12.99 -9.54
C ASP A 42 3.99 -12.20 -10.59
N GLU A 43 3.82 -10.88 -10.44
CA GLU A 43 3.18 -10.06 -11.47
C GLU A 43 4.12 -9.90 -12.69
N GLU A 44 3.58 -9.62 -13.90
CA GLU A 44 4.31 -9.47 -15.20
C GLU A 44 5.48 -8.43 -15.22
N ARG A 45 5.82 -7.90 -14.05
CA ARG A 45 6.70 -6.78 -13.73
C ARG A 45 7.66 -7.13 -12.59
N GLU A 46 8.16 -8.37 -12.59
CA GLU A 46 9.03 -9.02 -11.59
C GLU A 46 10.16 -8.14 -11.02
N PHE A 47 10.62 -7.12 -11.76
CA PHE A 47 11.70 -6.21 -11.36
C PHE A 47 11.32 -4.71 -11.31
N GLU A 48 10.06 -4.33 -11.47
CA GLU A 48 9.69 -2.91 -11.35
C GLU A 48 9.88 -2.34 -9.94
N PHE A 49 9.81 -3.20 -8.91
CA PHE A 49 9.95 -2.76 -7.52
C PHE A 49 11.39 -2.31 -7.16
N ILE A 50 12.40 -2.68 -7.97
CA ILE A 50 13.81 -2.32 -7.73
C ILE A 50 14.28 -1.10 -8.53
N GLU A 51 13.38 -0.42 -9.24
CA GLU A 51 13.71 0.77 -10.01
C GLU A 51 14.24 1.91 -9.13
N ASN A 52 14.97 2.84 -9.74
CA ASN A 52 15.50 3.99 -9.03
C ASN A 52 14.44 5.08 -8.93
N TRP A 53 13.93 5.28 -7.72
CA TRP A 53 12.97 6.33 -7.37
C TRP A 53 11.67 6.22 -8.18
N PRO A 54 10.97 5.08 -8.14
CA PRO A 54 9.68 4.95 -8.80
C PRO A 54 8.65 5.87 -8.12
N LYS A 55 7.65 6.28 -8.89
CA LYS A 55 6.50 7.05 -8.37
C LYS A 55 5.47 6.14 -7.71
N VAL A 56 5.24 4.98 -8.32
CA VAL A 56 4.53 3.86 -7.70
C VAL A 56 5.53 3.13 -6.80
N THR A 57 5.51 3.48 -5.52
CA THR A 57 6.48 2.99 -4.54
C THR A 57 6.24 1.53 -4.15
N LEU A 58 7.20 0.94 -3.44
CA LEU A 58 7.07 -0.39 -2.83
C LEU A 58 5.78 -0.54 -2.00
N VAL A 59 5.38 0.51 -1.28
CA VAL A 59 4.13 0.50 -0.48
C VAL A 59 2.90 0.39 -1.37
N HIS A 60 2.86 1.05 -2.53
CA HIS A 60 1.72 0.92 -3.44
C HIS A 60 1.60 -0.53 -3.92
N LYS A 61 2.72 -1.16 -4.28
CA LYS A 61 2.74 -2.57 -4.72
C LYS A 61 2.19 -3.50 -3.65
N PHE A 62 2.66 -3.39 -2.40
CA PHE A 62 2.12 -4.22 -1.31
C PHE A 62 0.67 -3.85 -0.93
N ALA A 63 0.27 -2.59 -1.06
CA ALA A 63 -1.12 -2.19 -0.81
C ALA A 63 -2.07 -2.80 -1.85
N ARG A 64 -1.66 -2.89 -3.12
CA ARG A 64 -2.41 -3.62 -4.17
C ARG A 64 -2.56 -5.10 -3.80
N ILE A 65 -1.47 -5.74 -3.38
CA ILE A 65 -1.49 -7.14 -2.92
C ILE A 65 -2.44 -7.33 -1.74
N ALA A 66 -2.39 -6.45 -0.74
CA ALA A 66 -3.26 -6.52 0.43
C ALA A 66 -4.75 -6.31 0.08
N ALA A 67 -5.04 -5.37 -0.82
CA ALA A 67 -6.40 -5.12 -1.31
C ALA A 67 -6.94 -6.29 -2.14
N ASP A 68 -6.14 -6.83 -3.05
CA ASP A 68 -6.52 -7.99 -3.85
C ASP A 68 -6.75 -9.23 -2.99
N ASP A 69 -5.88 -9.49 -2.01
CA ASP A 69 -6.07 -10.59 -1.05
C ASP A 69 -7.34 -10.40 -0.21
N MET A 70 -7.64 -9.16 0.19
CA MET A 70 -8.88 -8.86 0.90
C MET A 70 -10.10 -9.20 0.04
N PHE A 71 -10.15 -8.73 -1.21
CA PHE A 71 -11.28 -8.99 -2.10
C PHE A 71 -11.41 -10.46 -2.49
N TYR A 72 -10.29 -11.16 -2.71
CA TYR A 72 -10.28 -12.60 -2.99
C TYR A 72 -10.90 -13.40 -1.83
N ASN A 73 -10.48 -13.10 -0.59
CA ASN A 73 -10.99 -13.77 0.60
C ASN A 73 -12.45 -13.42 0.92
N GLU A 74 -13.02 -12.40 0.29
CA GLU A 74 -14.41 -11.95 0.47
C GLU A 74 -15.34 -12.39 -0.67
N THR A 75 -14.89 -13.30 -1.54
CA THR A 75 -15.72 -13.86 -2.63
C THR A 75 -16.91 -14.68 -2.12
N ASP A 76 -16.78 -15.30 -0.94
CA ASP A 76 -17.87 -15.96 -0.20
C ASP A 76 -18.56 -15.01 0.81
N GLY A 77 -18.42 -13.70 0.59
CA GLY A 77 -18.98 -12.66 1.42
C GLY A 77 -17.97 -12.00 2.37
N PRO A 78 -18.33 -10.87 2.98
CA PRO A 78 -19.68 -10.32 3.05
C PRO A 78 -20.19 -9.74 1.72
N TYR A 79 -21.50 -9.80 1.48
CA TYR A 79 -22.13 -9.19 0.31
C TYR A 79 -22.82 -7.88 0.67
N ILE A 80 -22.52 -6.81 -0.06
CA ILE A 80 -22.98 -5.45 0.28
C ILE A 80 -24.38 -5.20 -0.30
N PRO A 81 -25.40 -4.92 0.53
CA PRO A 81 -26.75 -4.62 0.07
C PRO A 81 -26.84 -3.19 -0.49
N LYS A 82 -27.48 -3.05 -1.65
CA LYS A 82 -27.89 -1.77 -2.23
C LYS A 82 -29.40 -1.73 -2.39
N VAL A 83 -30.02 -0.69 -1.83
CA VAL A 83 -31.47 -0.49 -1.88
C VAL A 83 -31.89 -0.10 -3.29
N ILE A 84 -32.87 -0.82 -3.83
CA ILE A 84 -33.55 -0.46 -5.08
C ILE A 84 -35.03 -0.28 -4.82
N LEU A 85 -35.52 0.92 -5.11
CA LEU A 85 -36.93 1.27 -5.08
C LEU A 85 -37.56 0.85 -6.41
N ARG A 86 -38.49 -0.12 -6.38
CA ARG A 86 -39.31 -0.41 -7.56
C ARG A 86 -40.45 0.59 -7.65
N GLN A 87 -40.68 1.07 -8.87
CA GLN A 87 -41.84 1.92 -9.16
C GLN A 87 -43.15 1.12 -9.23
N GLN A 88 -43.10 -0.19 -9.53
CA GLN A 88 -44.27 -1.08 -9.50
C GLN A 88 -43.95 -2.53 -9.03
N PRO A 89 -44.77 -3.12 -8.12
CA PRO A 89 -45.78 -2.43 -7.31
C PRO A 89 -45.11 -1.34 -6.45
N ALA A 90 -45.76 -0.17 -6.36
CA ALA A 90 -45.18 1.02 -5.78
C ALA A 90 -44.82 0.81 -4.31
N GLY A 91 -43.57 1.12 -3.93
CA GLY A 91 -43.10 1.04 -2.55
C GLY A 91 -42.49 -0.31 -2.13
N MET A 92 -42.33 -1.27 -3.05
CA MET A 92 -41.61 -2.50 -2.73
C MET A 92 -40.10 -2.24 -2.72
N ILE A 93 -39.49 -2.33 -1.54
CA ILE A 93 -38.03 -2.27 -1.35
C ILE A 93 -37.45 -3.63 -1.71
N ARG A 94 -36.49 -3.65 -2.65
CA ARG A 94 -35.66 -4.83 -2.91
C ARG A 94 -34.20 -4.48 -2.71
N TYR A 95 -33.46 -5.39 -2.11
CA TYR A 95 -32.01 -5.26 -1.97
C TYR A 95 -31.34 -6.07 -3.08
N GLU A 96 -30.40 -5.46 -3.77
CA GLU A 96 -29.43 -6.20 -4.60
C GLU A 96 -28.13 -6.30 -3.81
N HIS A 97 -27.48 -7.47 -3.87
CA HIS A 97 -26.24 -7.71 -3.17
C HIS A 97 -25.09 -7.78 -4.17
N TYR A 98 -23.95 -7.26 -3.76
CA TYR A 98 -22.75 -7.13 -4.58
C TYR A 98 -21.53 -7.64 -3.81
N LEU A 99 -20.55 -8.17 -4.53
CA LEU A 99 -19.22 -8.40 -3.98
C LEU A 99 -18.62 -7.09 -3.46
N THR A 100 -17.77 -7.16 -2.44
CA THR A 100 -17.09 -5.99 -1.88
C THR A 100 -16.25 -5.26 -2.92
N ALA A 101 -15.61 -5.99 -3.85
CA ALA A 101 -14.85 -5.42 -4.98
C ALA A 101 -15.77 -4.69 -5.99
N THR A 102 -16.90 -5.28 -6.36
CA THR A 102 -17.88 -4.63 -7.26
C THR A 102 -18.46 -3.38 -6.61
N HIS A 103 -18.76 -3.43 -5.30
CA HIS A 103 -19.23 -2.27 -4.57
C HIS A 103 -18.16 -1.17 -4.49
N ALA A 104 -16.88 -1.53 -4.35
CA ALA A 104 -15.77 -0.59 -4.40
C ALA A 104 -15.69 0.13 -5.77
N LEU A 105 -15.80 -0.60 -6.88
CA LEU A 105 -15.88 0.00 -8.22
C LEU A 105 -17.00 1.05 -8.30
N MET A 106 -18.21 0.70 -7.82
CA MET A 106 -19.34 1.62 -7.80
C MET A 106 -19.10 2.85 -6.92
N HIS A 107 -18.43 2.70 -5.77
CA HIS A 107 -18.10 3.79 -4.86
C HIS A 107 -17.17 4.83 -5.50
N TYR A 108 -16.16 4.35 -6.24
CA TYR A 108 -15.25 5.23 -6.98
C TYR A 108 -15.83 5.73 -8.30
N GLY A 109 -16.93 5.11 -8.78
CA GLY A 109 -17.54 5.44 -10.07
C GLY A 109 -16.68 4.93 -11.24
N ILE A 110 -16.00 3.81 -11.05
CA ILE A 110 -15.20 3.14 -12.08
C ILE A 110 -16.14 2.20 -12.84
N ASP A 111 -16.26 2.42 -14.15
CA ASP A 111 -17.08 1.59 -15.02
C ASP A 111 -16.42 0.22 -15.21
N GLY A 112 -17.04 -0.84 -14.67
CA GLY A 112 -16.53 -2.20 -14.74
C GLY A 112 -17.63 -3.25 -14.73
N PRO A 113 -17.27 -4.55 -14.78
CA PRO A 113 -18.27 -5.61 -14.82
C PRO A 113 -19.09 -5.61 -13.52
N ILE A 114 -20.40 -5.37 -13.64
CA ILE A 114 -21.33 -5.37 -12.52
C ILE A 114 -21.91 -6.77 -12.36
N PHE A 115 -21.53 -7.46 -11.29
CA PHE A 115 -22.09 -8.75 -10.93
C PHE A 115 -23.00 -8.64 -9.71
N LYS A 116 -24.25 -9.07 -9.89
CA LYS A 116 -25.23 -9.16 -8.82
C LYS A 116 -25.16 -10.56 -8.24
N VAL A 117 -24.97 -10.65 -6.93
CA VAL A 117 -24.95 -11.93 -6.22
C VAL A 117 -26.28 -12.66 -6.49
N PRO A 118 -26.25 -13.88 -7.07
CA PRO A 118 -27.44 -14.65 -7.35
C PRO A 118 -28.23 -14.91 -6.07
N ARG A 119 -29.56 -14.82 -6.14
CA ARG A 119 -30.44 -15.13 -4.99
C ARG A 119 -31.10 -16.50 -5.10
N SER A 120 -31.05 -17.32 -4.06
CA SER A 120 -31.78 -18.60 -3.90
C SER A 120 -32.73 -18.62 -2.70
N ASP A 121 -33.56 -19.66 -2.59
CA ASP A 121 -34.50 -19.83 -1.45
C ASP A 121 -33.81 -20.31 -0.16
N GLU A 122 -32.56 -20.80 -0.24
CA GLU A 122 -31.78 -21.34 0.87
C GLU A 122 -30.97 -20.27 1.62
N GLU A 123 -31.10 -19.00 1.21
CA GLU A 123 -30.33 -17.88 1.73
C GLU A 123 -30.81 -17.42 3.10
N THR A 124 -29.87 -16.95 3.93
CA THR A 124 -30.18 -16.41 5.26
C THR A 124 -29.46 -15.08 5.49
N VAL A 125 -30.13 -14.16 6.19
CA VAL A 125 -29.52 -12.92 6.67
C VAL A 125 -29.22 -13.09 8.15
N LEU A 126 -27.98 -12.84 8.53
CA LEU A 126 -27.51 -12.91 9.91
C LEU A 126 -27.08 -11.53 10.37
N GLU A 127 -27.42 -11.14 11.59
CA GLU A 127 -26.80 -9.98 12.23
C GLU A 127 -25.48 -10.38 12.89
N LYS A 128 -24.38 -9.74 12.49
CA LYS A 128 -23.06 -9.91 13.09
C LYS A 128 -22.48 -8.54 13.41
N ASP A 129 -22.18 -8.28 14.69
CA ASP A 129 -21.60 -7.01 15.16
C ASP A 129 -22.41 -5.76 14.71
N GLY A 130 -23.74 -5.89 14.61
CA GLY A 130 -24.64 -4.83 14.15
C GLY A 130 -24.70 -4.66 12.62
N VAL A 131 -24.09 -5.57 11.85
CA VAL A 131 -24.10 -5.60 10.39
C VAL A 131 -24.90 -6.79 9.90
N GLU A 132 -25.84 -6.56 8.98
CA GLU A 132 -26.53 -7.64 8.26
C GLU A 132 -25.58 -8.29 7.25
N VAL A 133 -25.36 -9.59 7.40
CA VAL A 133 -24.53 -10.41 6.51
C VAL A 133 -25.43 -11.42 5.81
N LEU A 134 -25.48 -11.34 4.48
CA LEU A 134 -26.11 -12.36 3.66
C LEU A 134 -25.22 -13.60 3.60
N ARG A 135 -25.79 -14.77 3.89
CA ARG A 135 -25.24 -16.07 3.52
C ARG A 135 -26.02 -16.63 2.33
N VAL A 136 -25.28 -17.03 1.31
CA VAL A 136 -25.84 -17.60 0.08
C VAL A 136 -25.59 -19.11 0.00
N SER A 137 -26.27 -19.78 -0.92
CA SER A 137 -26.00 -21.20 -1.19
C SER A 137 -24.61 -21.39 -1.82
N ASP A 138 -24.01 -22.57 -1.68
CA ASP A 138 -22.69 -22.91 -2.24
C ASP A 138 -22.60 -22.60 -3.75
N SER A 139 -23.68 -22.85 -4.50
CA SER A 139 -23.75 -22.54 -5.93
C SER A 139 -23.65 -21.04 -6.26
N ALA A 140 -24.16 -20.18 -5.38
CA ALA A 140 -24.09 -18.72 -5.52
C ALA A 140 -22.72 -18.20 -5.07
N ALA A 141 -22.13 -18.78 -4.01
CA ALA A 141 -20.76 -18.52 -3.60
C ALA A 141 -19.75 -18.88 -4.72
N ASP A 142 -19.90 -20.07 -5.32
CA ASP A 142 -19.10 -20.52 -6.47
C ASP A 142 -19.23 -19.59 -7.68
N ALA A 143 -20.44 -19.05 -7.92
CA ALA A 143 -20.65 -18.08 -8.98
C ALA A 143 -19.93 -16.75 -8.69
N CYS A 144 -19.94 -16.30 -7.43
CA CYS A 144 -19.20 -15.11 -6.99
C CYS A 144 -17.68 -15.31 -7.13
N TYR A 145 -17.17 -16.46 -6.68
CA TYR A 145 -15.77 -16.82 -6.81
C TYR A 145 -15.30 -16.82 -8.27
N ARG A 146 -16.04 -17.50 -9.17
CA ARG A 146 -15.71 -17.53 -10.59
C ARG A 146 -15.78 -16.16 -11.23
N HIS A 147 -16.82 -15.38 -10.95
CA HIS A 147 -16.90 -14.01 -11.47
C HIS A 147 -15.69 -13.17 -11.04
N PHE A 148 -15.31 -13.23 -9.76
CA PHE A 148 -14.13 -12.49 -9.30
C PHE A 148 -12.86 -12.97 -9.98
N THR A 149 -12.58 -14.27 -9.95
CA THR A 149 -11.30 -14.85 -10.36
C THR A 149 -11.12 -14.99 -11.87
N GLU A 150 -12.19 -15.13 -12.63
CA GLU A 150 -12.15 -15.37 -14.08
C GLU A 150 -12.47 -14.11 -14.90
N GLU A 151 -13.25 -13.15 -14.34
CA GLU A 151 -13.69 -11.96 -15.07
C GLU A 151 -13.16 -10.66 -14.46
N LEU A 152 -13.50 -10.37 -13.20
CA LEU A 152 -13.24 -9.05 -12.61
C LEU A 152 -11.74 -8.82 -12.34
N ARG A 153 -11.05 -9.79 -11.73
CA ARG A 153 -9.66 -9.66 -11.28
C ARG A 153 -8.68 -9.37 -12.42
N TRP A 154 -9.01 -9.77 -13.65
CA TRP A 154 -8.18 -9.55 -14.84
C TRP A 154 -8.64 -8.36 -15.69
N SER A 155 -9.56 -7.55 -15.18
CA SER A 155 -10.15 -6.43 -15.92
C SER A 155 -9.42 -5.12 -15.64
N GLU A 156 -9.30 -4.26 -16.67
CA GLU A 156 -8.74 -2.91 -16.53
C GLU A 156 -9.44 -2.06 -15.44
N PRO A 157 -10.77 -2.12 -15.25
CA PRO A 157 -11.44 -1.43 -14.14
C PRO A 157 -10.94 -1.87 -12.76
N TYR A 158 -10.62 -3.15 -12.58
CA TYR A 158 -10.11 -3.66 -11.31
C TYR A 158 -8.66 -3.20 -11.06
N GLU A 159 -7.83 -3.16 -12.10
CA GLU A 159 -6.50 -2.54 -12.05
C GLU A 159 -6.56 -1.08 -11.60
N GLN A 160 -7.47 -0.29 -12.19
CA GLN A 160 -7.71 1.10 -11.80
C GLN A 160 -8.18 1.23 -10.34
N LEU A 161 -9.04 0.30 -9.89
CA LEU A 161 -9.48 0.26 -8.49
C LEU A 161 -8.30 0.02 -7.54
N LEU A 162 -7.44 -0.95 -7.84
CA LEU A 162 -6.27 -1.26 -7.02
C LEU A 162 -5.29 -0.08 -6.95
N ASP A 163 -5.09 0.67 -8.04
CA ASP A 163 -4.27 1.89 -8.05
C ASP A 163 -4.84 2.97 -7.13
N VAL A 164 -6.14 3.25 -7.21
CA VAL A 164 -6.80 4.24 -6.34
C VAL A 164 -6.69 3.84 -4.87
N LEU A 165 -6.96 2.58 -4.55
CA LEU A 165 -6.86 2.07 -3.18
C LEU A 165 -5.42 2.14 -2.66
N ALA A 166 -4.44 1.79 -3.50
CA ALA A 166 -3.03 1.84 -3.14
C ALA A 166 -2.54 3.26 -2.85
N ASP A 167 -2.97 4.26 -3.64
CA ASP A 167 -2.66 5.66 -3.38
C ASP A 167 -3.28 6.15 -2.05
N GLU A 168 -4.52 5.74 -1.75
CA GLU A 168 -5.17 6.07 -0.48
C GLU A 168 -4.44 5.45 0.72
N VAL A 169 -4.07 4.17 0.62
CA VAL A 169 -3.29 3.45 1.64
C VAL A 169 -1.91 4.07 1.80
N PHE A 170 -1.23 4.42 0.70
CA PHE A 170 0.07 5.09 0.78
C PHE A 170 -0.02 6.38 1.59
N HIS A 171 -1.03 7.22 1.34
CA HIS A 171 -1.23 8.46 2.08
C HIS A 171 -1.44 8.25 3.58
N THR A 172 -2.05 7.14 4.01
CA THR A 172 -2.26 6.86 5.44
C THR A 172 -0.99 6.34 6.09
N VAL A 173 -0.28 5.41 5.43
CA VAL A 173 0.84 4.69 6.05
C VAL A 173 2.19 5.31 5.77
N PHE A 174 2.32 6.28 4.86
CA PHE A 174 3.64 6.82 4.48
C PHE A 174 4.41 7.42 5.66
N ARG A 175 3.74 7.86 6.73
CA ARG A 175 4.44 8.30 7.95
C ARG A 175 4.89 7.14 8.85
N ASN A 176 4.32 5.94 8.72
CA ASN A 176 4.62 4.78 9.55
C ASN A 176 5.99 4.17 9.20
N ARG A 177 7.08 4.74 9.74
CA ARG A 177 8.46 4.29 9.46
C ARG A 177 8.71 2.82 9.83
N THR A 178 8.02 2.31 10.85
CA THR A 178 8.15 0.90 11.27
C THR A 178 7.61 -0.03 10.18
N LEU A 179 6.42 0.28 9.64
CA LEU A 179 5.87 -0.44 8.50
C LEU A 179 6.76 -0.28 7.26
N LEU A 180 7.19 0.94 6.94
CA LEU A 180 8.06 1.19 5.78
C LEU A 180 9.35 0.37 5.86
N TYR A 181 9.96 0.27 7.04
CA TYR A 181 11.14 -0.57 7.27
C TYR A 181 10.82 -2.05 7.04
N ALA A 182 9.73 -2.56 7.62
CA ALA A 182 9.34 -3.97 7.49
C ALA A 182 9.10 -4.37 6.01
N LEU A 183 8.36 -3.55 5.26
CA LEU A 183 8.11 -3.79 3.84
C LEU A 183 9.41 -3.73 3.01
N ASN A 184 10.27 -2.74 3.27
CA ASN A 184 11.57 -2.65 2.59
C ASN A 184 12.50 -3.80 2.97
N TRP A 185 12.38 -4.35 4.18
CA TRP A 185 13.15 -5.51 4.61
C TRP A 185 12.73 -6.76 3.84
N ILE A 186 11.42 -6.99 3.67
CA ILE A 186 10.89 -8.08 2.84
C ILE A 186 11.44 -7.98 1.41
N ALA A 187 11.34 -6.80 0.79
CA ALA A 187 11.88 -6.60 -0.55
C ALA A 187 13.41 -6.79 -0.61
N ALA A 188 14.13 -6.37 0.43
CA ALA A 188 15.57 -6.53 0.51
C ALA A 188 16.02 -8.01 0.63
N MET A 189 15.20 -8.88 1.23
CA MET A 189 15.45 -10.33 1.25
C MET A 189 15.40 -10.92 -0.16
N ILE A 190 14.43 -10.48 -0.97
CA ILE A 190 14.32 -10.89 -2.39
C ILE A 190 15.54 -10.39 -3.16
N VAL A 191 15.83 -9.09 -3.09
CA VAL A 191 16.96 -8.48 -3.80
C VAL A 191 18.29 -9.13 -3.42
N SER A 192 18.49 -9.41 -2.13
CA SER A 192 19.72 -10.06 -1.64
C SER A 192 19.88 -11.48 -2.17
N GLY A 193 18.78 -12.18 -2.45
CA GLY A 193 18.77 -13.53 -3.02
C GLY A 193 18.96 -13.58 -4.54
N MET A 194 18.90 -12.43 -5.25
CA MET A 194 19.04 -12.41 -6.72
C MET A 194 20.49 -12.67 -7.15
N GLU A 195 20.70 -13.80 -7.82
CA GLU A 195 22.01 -14.19 -8.33
C GLU A 195 22.36 -13.47 -9.65
N PRO A 196 23.67 -13.31 -9.98
CA PRO A 196 24.10 -12.67 -11.23
C PRO A 196 23.52 -13.28 -12.51
N ASP A 197 23.40 -14.60 -12.56
CA ASP A 197 22.87 -15.35 -13.71
C ASP A 197 21.37 -15.11 -13.93
N GLU A 198 20.57 -15.13 -12.86
CA GLU A 198 19.13 -14.80 -12.90
C GLU A 198 18.87 -13.39 -13.47
N ARG A 199 19.76 -12.44 -13.16
CA ARG A 199 19.65 -11.04 -13.63
C ARG A 199 20.11 -10.84 -15.08
N THR A 200 21.01 -11.69 -15.57
CA THR A 200 21.60 -11.50 -16.92
C THR A 200 20.61 -11.74 -18.05
N ALA A 201 19.50 -12.44 -17.77
CA ALA A 201 18.36 -12.55 -18.67
C ALA A 201 17.72 -11.19 -19.00
N GLU A 202 17.87 -10.19 -18.11
CA GLU A 202 17.33 -8.85 -18.32
C GLU A 202 18.39 -7.73 -18.15
N PRO A 203 19.02 -7.25 -19.25
CA PRO A 203 20.09 -6.25 -19.20
C PRO A 203 19.70 -4.91 -18.55
N ARG A 204 18.40 -4.58 -18.54
CA ARG A 204 17.83 -3.43 -17.83
C ARG A 204 18.06 -3.55 -16.32
N VAL A 205 17.80 -4.74 -15.78
CA VAL A 205 17.84 -5.07 -14.37
C VAL A 205 19.28 -5.17 -13.87
N ASP A 206 20.16 -5.88 -14.58
CA ASP A 206 21.58 -6.01 -14.22
C ASP A 206 22.28 -4.64 -14.06
N LYS A 207 21.91 -3.65 -14.89
CA LYS A 207 22.43 -2.28 -14.81
C LYS A 207 22.11 -1.58 -13.49
N LEU A 208 21.08 -2.00 -12.76
CA LEU A 208 20.72 -1.45 -11.45
C LEU A 208 21.67 -1.93 -10.34
N PHE A 209 22.29 -3.09 -10.51
CA PHE A 209 23.16 -3.71 -9.51
C PHE A 209 24.61 -3.24 -9.62
N ARG A 210 25.32 -3.30 -8.50
CA ARG A 210 26.78 -3.10 -8.47
C ARG A 210 27.46 -4.29 -9.17
N LYS A 211 28.46 -3.98 -10.01
CA LYS A 211 29.19 -5.00 -10.77
C LYS A 211 29.88 -5.98 -9.82
N GLY A 212 29.70 -7.28 -10.07
CA GLY A 212 30.35 -8.34 -9.31
C GLY A 212 29.84 -8.53 -7.88
N SER A 213 28.67 -7.98 -7.54
CA SER A 213 28.02 -8.25 -6.25
C SER A 213 26.67 -8.97 -6.43
N PRO A 214 26.43 -10.08 -5.71
CA PRO A 214 25.10 -10.65 -5.59
C PRO A 214 24.23 -9.69 -4.78
N GLY A 215 23.01 -9.43 -5.25
CA GLY A 215 21.97 -8.74 -4.48
C GLY A 215 22.25 -7.34 -3.93
N ARG A 216 23.13 -6.53 -4.54
CA ARG A 216 23.39 -5.14 -4.11
C ARG A 216 23.10 -4.11 -5.20
N LEU A 217 22.11 -3.26 -4.95
CA LEU A 217 21.74 -2.16 -5.85
C LEU A 217 22.78 -1.01 -5.79
N LYS A 218 22.98 -0.32 -6.92
CA LYS A 218 23.81 0.89 -6.98
C LYS A 218 23.10 2.01 -6.21
N ARG A 219 23.84 2.73 -5.36
CA ARG A 219 23.31 3.96 -4.75
C ARG A 219 22.99 4.99 -5.82
N LYS A 220 21.79 5.56 -5.74
CA LYS A 220 21.40 6.76 -6.49
C LYS A 220 21.02 7.85 -5.49
N SER A 221 21.32 9.11 -5.80
CA SER A 221 20.87 10.22 -4.96
C SER A 221 19.37 10.42 -5.14
N PRO A 222 18.60 10.70 -4.06
CA PRO A 222 17.18 10.97 -4.19
C PRO A 222 16.95 12.23 -5.04
N PRO A 223 16.05 12.20 -6.04
CA PRO A 223 15.67 13.38 -6.79
C PRO A 223 14.95 14.39 -5.87
N VAL A 224 14.86 15.65 -6.31
CA VAL A 224 14.29 16.76 -5.51
C VAL A 224 12.91 16.44 -4.97
N TRP A 225 12.05 15.80 -5.77
CA TRP A 225 10.70 15.43 -5.33
C TRP A 225 10.73 14.41 -4.18
N ALA A 226 11.64 13.44 -4.20
CA ALA A 226 11.76 12.42 -3.17
C ALA A 226 12.33 13.04 -1.89
N GLN A 227 13.34 13.91 -2.02
CA GLN A 227 13.88 14.68 -0.89
C GLN A 227 12.78 15.48 -0.18
N ARG A 228 11.92 16.17 -0.94
CA ARG A 228 10.77 16.91 -0.40
C ARG A 228 9.80 15.97 0.32
N ALA A 229 9.39 14.87 -0.32
CA ALA A 229 8.48 13.90 0.28
C ALA A 229 9.01 13.34 1.62
N ILE A 230 10.27 12.89 1.64
CA ILE A 230 10.91 12.35 2.85
C ILE A 230 11.05 13.42 3.93
N PHE A 231 11.45 14.64 3.56
CA PHE A 231 11.58 15.75 4.48
C PHE A 231 10.23 16.10 5.15
N HIS A 232 9.14 16.14 4.39
CA HIS A 232 7.81 16.40 4.94
C HIS A 232 7.26 15.24 5.77
N ARG A 233 7.49 13.99 5.35
CA ARG A 233 7.16 12.79 6.13
C ARG A 233 7.81 12.84 7.52
N ASP A 234 9.09 13.19 7.56
CA ASP A 234 9.89 13.25 8.79
C ASP A 234 9.81 14.62 9.50
N ALA A 235 8.87 15.48 9.09
CA ALA A 235 8.58 16.79 9.67
C ALA A 235 9.82 17.71 9.79
N GLY A 236 10.75 17.61 8.84
CA GLY A 236 11.98 18.41 8.83
C GLY A 236 12.88 18.16 10.04
N ARG A 237 12.80 16.99 10.68
CA ARG A 237 13.56 16.65 11.88
C ARG A 237 14.35 15.36 11.70
N CYS A 238 15.48 15.27 12.40
CA CYS A 238 16.23 14.03 12.49
C CYS A 238 15.34 12.93 13.09
N THR A 239 15.15 11.81 12.40
CA THR A 239 14.28 10.72 12.87
C THR A 239 14.77 10.08 14.17
N TYR A 240 16.07 10.18 14.46
CA TYR A 240 16.68 9.72 15.72
C TYR A 240 16.60 10.74 16.84
N CYS A 241 17.40 11.81 16.74
CA CYS A 241 17.59 12.74 17.86
C CYS A 241 16.62 13.92 17.86
N LYS A 242 15.67 13.97 16.91
CA LYS A 242 14.65 15.02 16.76
C LYS A 242 15.18 16.44 16.55
N LYS A 243 16.50 16.59 16.35
CA LYS A 243 17.14 17.86 15.96
C LYS A 243 16.41 18.44 14.75
N ASP A 244 16.09 19.72 14.83
CA ASP A 244 15.52 20.47 13.71
C ASP A 244 16.51 20.51 12.55
N LEU A 245 16.03 20.13 11.37
CA LEU A 245 16.77 20.14 10.11
C LEU A 245 16.06 21.03 9.09
N SER A 246 15.10 21.84 9.54
CA SER A 246 14.26 22.63 8.64
C SER A 246 14.98 23.83 8.04
N GLY A 247 16.11 24.22 8.65
CA GLY A 247 16.82 25.45 8.30
C GLY A 247 16.12 26.73 8.77
N LEU A 248 14.94 26.63 9.41
CA LEU A 248 14.20 27.79 9.92
C LEU A 248 14.82 28.36 11.19
N HIS A 249 15.34 27.48 12.06
CA HIS A 249 15.97 27.88 13.33
C HIS A 249 17.50 27.80 13.30
N ASP A 250 18.06 26.91 12.48
CA ASP A 250 19.50 26.71 12.32
C ASP A 250 19.81 26.35 10.86
N SER A 251 20.27 27.33 10.08
CA SER A 251 20.59 27.18 8.65
C SER A 251 21.87 26.38 8.40
N MET A 252 22.63 26.02 9.44
CA MET A 252 23.96 25.41 9.33
C MET A 252 23.95 23.89 9.49
N THR A 253 22.80 23.27 9.77
CA THR A 253 22.72 21.82 9.94
C THR A 253 22.29 21.13 8.65
N PRO A 254 23.21 20.47 7.90
CA PRO A 254 22.84 19.76 6.69
C PRO A 254 21.98 18.53 7.00
N ALA A 255 20.89 18.38 6.26
CA ALA A 255 20.05 17.19 6.28
C ALA A 255 20.66 16.08 5.40
N ASN A 256 20.60 14.85 5.88
CA ASN A 256 21.07 13.67 5.15
C ASN A 256 19.88 12.73 4.91
N PHE A 257 19.80 12.19 3.70
CA PHE A 257 18.81 11.18 3.33
C PHE A 257 19.53 9.84 3.25
N ASP A 258 19.32 8.97 4.24
CA ASP A 258 19.99 7.67 4.29
C ASP A 258 18.98 6.54 4.45
N HIS A 259 19.26 5.39 3.83
CA HIS A 259 18.35 4.25 3.75
C HIS A 259 18.11 3.64 5.14
N MET A 260 16.84 3.35 5.47
CA MET A 260 16.47 2.59 6.66
C MET A 260 16.99 1.15 6.53
N VAL A 261 16.69 0.48 5.42
CA VAL A 261 17.33 -0.80 5.03
C VAL A 261 18.53 -0.50 4.13
N PRO A 262 19.77 -0.81 4.55
CA PRO A 262 20.98 -0.51 3.78
C PRO A 262 21.00 -1.19 2.40
N LEU A 263 21.55 -0.50 1.39
CA LEU A 263 21.77 -1.09 0.06
C LEU A 263 22.68 -2.34 0.08
N ASP A 264 23.62 -2.40 1.03
CA ASP A 264 24.49 -3.58 1.22
C ASP A 264 23.74 -4.81 1.75
N ALA A 265 22.52 -4.61 2.26
CA ALA A 265 21.59 -5.66 2.69
C ALA A 265 20.40 -5.82 1.73
N GLY A 266 20.50 -5.32 0.49
CA GLY A 266 19.45 -5.42 -0.53
C GLY A 266 18.42 -4.30 -0.52
N GLY A 267 18.58 -3.27 0.31
CA GLY A 267 17.65 -2.14 0.37
C GLY A 267 17.45 -1.42 -0.97
N LEU A 268 16.27 -0.79 -1.13
CA LEU A 268 15.84 -0.17 -2.39
C LEU A 268 16.15 1.33 -2.47
N ASN A 269 16.30 1.87 -3.69
CA ASN A 269 16.24 3.31 -3.96
C ASN A 269 14.79 3.78 -4.15
N ASP A 270 13.93 3.52 -3.19
CA ASP A 270 12.51 3.87 -3.19
C ASP A 270 12.24 5.02 -2.20
N ALA A 271 11.28 5.92 -2.45
CA ALA A 271 11.01 7.05 -1.54
C ALA A 271 10.57 6.63 -0.11
N THR A 272 10.15 5.38 0.05
CA THR A 272 9.76 4.78 1.33
C THR A 272 10.95 4.27 2.15
N ASN A 273 12.13 4.06 1.57
CA ASN A 273 13.28 3.49 2.28
C ASN A 273 14.17 4.54 3.00
N PRO A 274 14.48 5.73 2.42
CA PRO A 274 15.30 6.71 3.12
C PRO A 274 14.60 7.34 4.32
N GLN A 275 15.40 7.84 5.25
CA GLN A 275 15.01 8.64 6.41
C GLN A 275 15.87 9.90 6.54
N LEU A 276 15.31 10.94 7.17
CA LEU A 276 15.96 12.22 7.38
C LEU A 276 16.85 12.21 8.64
N LEU A 277 18.16 12.37 8.47
CA LEU A 277 19.16 12.32 9.55
C LEU A 277 19.98 13.60 9.64
N CYS A 278 20.33 14.01 10.86
CA CYS A 278 21.37 15.00 11.08
C CYS A 278 22.76 14.37 10.83
N GLN A 279 23.77 15.20 10.55
CA GLN A 279 25.13 14.72 10.25
C GLN A 279 25.68 13.77 11.33
N ARG A 280 25.49 14.11 12.61
CA ARG A 280 25.94 13.27 13.74
C ARG A 280 25.31 11.88 13.71
N CYS A 281 23.97 11.80 13.65
CA CYS A 281 23.26 10.52 13.64
C CYS A 281 23.53 9.72 12.35
N ASN A 282 23.74 10.38 11.22
CA ASN A 282 24.12 9.72 9.97
C ASN A 282 25.50 9.04 10.06
N LEU A 283 26.48 9.73 10.63
CA LEU A 283 27.82 9.15 10.87
C LEU A 283 27.77 8.02 11.90
N GLU A 284 27.01 8.17 12.97
CA GLU A 284 26.81 7.10 13.97
C GLU A 284 26.14 5.86 13.35
N LYS A 285 25.13 6.04 12.48
CA LYS A 285 24.48 4.93 11.75
C LYS A 285 25.45 4.20 10.82
N SER A 286 26.38 4.90 10.18
CA SER A 286 27.40 4.22 9.37
C SER A 286 28.26 3.23 10.18
N SER A 287 28.29 3.39 11.51
CA SER A 287 28.97 2.48 12.43
C SER A 287 28.06 1.47 13.13
N ARG A 288 26.72 1.55 13.02
CA ARG A 288 25.76 0.65 13.66
C ARG A 288 24.44 0.54 12.85
N GLN A 289 23.89 -0.66 12.70
CA GLN A 289 22.48 -0.82 12.32
C GLN A 289 21.63 -0.24 13.47
N VAL A 290 21.14 0.99 13.32
CA VAL A 290 20.22 1.59 14.29
C VAL A 290 18.80 1.45 13.75
N ASN A 291 17.88 1.04 14.62
CA ASN A 291 16.45 0.91 14.32
C ASN A 291 15.85 2.29 14.09
N SER A 292 15.22 2.53 12.93
CA SER A 292 14.44 3.75 12.67
C SER A 292 13.54 4.06 13.87
N GLY A 293 13.68 5.24 14.47
CA GLY A 293 12.99 5.55 15.72
C GLY A 293 11.46 5.41 15.62
N GLU A 294 10.89 4.60 16.51
CA GLU A 294 9.45 4.34 16.68
C GLU A 294 8.71 5.57 17.26
N VAL A 295 9.46 6.56 17.75
CA VAL A 295 8.91 7.74 18.41
C VAL A 295 8.44 8.78 17.37
N TYR A 296 7.18 9.18 17.45
CA TYR A 296 6.58 10.25 16.66
C TYR A 296 6.54 11.57 17.43
N LEU A 297 6.47 12.69 16.70
CA LEU A 297 6.26 14.00 17.29
C LEU A 297 4.80 14.09 17.77
N CYS A 298 4.58 14.44 19.03
CA CYS A 298 3.26 14.84 19.49
C CYS A 298 2.86 16.16 18.83
N TRP A 299 1.70 16.20 18.20
CA TRP A 299 1.19 17.41 17.54
C TRP A 299 0.82 18.53 18.53
N TYR A 300 0.51 18.16 19.77
CA TYR A 300 0.21 19.05 20.87
C TYR A 300 0.64 18.38 22.18
N PRO A 301 0.91 19.15 23.26
CA PRO A 301 1.16 18.57 24.58
C PRO A 301 -0.03 17.70 25.00
N GLN A 302 0.26 16.48 25.44
CA GLN A 302 -0.75 15.62 26.03
C GLN A 302 -0.52 15.63 27.54
N ASP A 303 -1.59 15.80 28.33
CA ASP A 303 -1.52 15.83 29.81
C ASP A 303 -1.25 14.45 30.44
N ARG A 304 -0.57 13.57 29.71
CA ARG A 304 -0.22 12.22 30.14
C ARG A 304 1.29 12.15 30.29
N ASP A 305 1.76 11.57 31.38
CA ASP A 305 3.17 11.25 31.52
C ASP A 305 3.62 10.36 30.34
N PRO A 306 4.75 10.66 29.69
CA PRO A 306 5.28 9.79 28.64
C PRO A 306 5.57 8.40 29.24
N GLN A 307 4.90 7.36 28.74
CA GLN A 307 5.26 5.96 28.98
C GLN A 307 6.44 5.54 28.12
#